data_AF-A0AAW3BWK9-F1
#
_entry.id   AF-A0AAW3BWK9-F1
#
_cell.length_a   1.000
_cell.length_b   1.000
_cell.length_c   1.000
_cell.angle_alpha   90.00
_cell.angle_beta   90.00
_cell.angle_gamma   90.00
#
_symmetry.space_group_name_H-M   'P 1'
#
loop_
_entity.id
_entity.type
_entity.pdbx_description
1 polymer ?
#
loop_
_entity_poly.entity_id
_entity_poly.type
_entity_poly.pdbx_seq_one_letter_code
_entity_poly.pdbx_strand_id
1 'polypeptide(L)'
;MSFCIEKQPARNSSFPTPGESYLILASSASLRKHLTDSYWCEAMEQVCAGKLEGVAVRYTGENIVMVQFRPTNLSPAGYRYPLFMSIPIEFLVPVAESAFTIPATADLQGSFGTATTSSFHSRSSSEDCSPTHGSTLPRLCVVCGRFNVPGMTHRAHGWKCKECKGTKSDNRLRKEAQKLRKRMRTHS
;
A
#
# COMPACT_ATOMS: atom_id res chain seq x y z
N MET A 1 15.25 -31.02 16.00
CA MET A 1 15.59 -29.82 15.23
C MET A 1 14.43 -28.85 15.35
N SER A 2 14.61 -27.80 16.15
CA SER A 2 13.58 -26.81 16.46
C SER A 2 13.56 -25.76 15.35
N PHE A 3 12.44 -25.66 14.62
CA PHE A 3 12.24 -24.61 13.63
C PHE A 3 11.94 -23.30 14.37
N CYS A 4 12.90 -22.36 14.35
CA CYS A 4 12.64 -20.99 14.75
C CYS A 4 11.76 -20.34 13.67
N ILE A 5 10.46 -20.25 13.94
CA ILE A 5 9.55 -19.43 13.13
C ILE A 5 9.92 -17.98 13.43
N GLU A 6 10.69 -17.38 12.51
CA GLU A 6 11.04 -15.98 12.54
C GLU A 6 9.75 -15.16 12.51
N LYS A 7 9.44 -14.52 13.64
CA LYS A 7 8.22 -13.75 13.84
C LYS A 7 8.29 -12.53 12.92
N GLN A 8 7.68 -12.62 11.74
CA GLN A 8 7.59 -11.48 10.82
C GLN A 8 7.04 -10.27 11.58
N PRO A 9 7.65 -9.07 11.42
CA PRO A 9 7.17 -7.89 12.11
C PRO A 9 5.73 -7.61 11.66
N ALA A 10 4.81 -7.51 12.62
CA ALA A 10 3.40 -7.18 12.39
C ALA A 10 3.30 -5.98 11.44
N ARG A 11 2.96 -6.27 10.18
CA ARG A 11 2.81 -5.26 9.15
C ARG A 11 1.42 -4.67 9.32
N ASN A 12 1.35 -3.42 9.74
CA ASN A 12 0.12 -2.61 9.72
C ASN A 12 -0.23 -2.22 8.27
N SER A 13 -0.30 -3.20 7.36
CA SER A 13 -0.77 -3.02 6.00
C SER A 13 -2.27 -3.28 6.00
N SER A 14 -3.07 -2.26 5.74
CA SER A 14 -4.45 -2.45 5.28
C SER A 14 -4.39 -3.41 4.09
N PHE A 15 -4.93 -4.61 4.26
CA PHE A 15 -4.98 -5.60 3.19
C PHE A 15 -5.83 -5.02 2.05
N PRO A 16 -5.31 -4.91 0.82
CA PRO A 16 -6.09 -4.40 -0.29
C PRO A 16 -7.35 -5.25 -0.53
N THR A 17 -8.51 -4.63 -0.51
CA THR A 17 -9.78 -5.31 -0.71
C THR A 17 -9.95 -5.64 -2.20
N PRO A 18 -10.18 -6.91 -2.58
CA PRO A 18 -10.57 -7.23 -3.95
C PRO A 18 -11.84 -6.46 -4.37
N GLY A 19 -11.84 -5.93 -5.59
CA GLY A 19 -12.90 -5.08 -6.13
C GLY A 19 -12.66 -3.58 -5.95
N GLU A 20 -11.72 -3.17 -5.10
CA GLU A 20 -11.36 -1.76 -4.94
C GLU A 20 -10.34 -1.28 -5.98
N SER A 21 -10.38 0.03 -6.23
CA SER A 21 -9.46 0.72 -7.14
C SER A 21 -8.20 1.21 -6.43
N TYR A 22 -7.07 0.94 -7.06
CA TYR A 22 -5.73 1.31 -6.61
C TYR A 22 -4.95 2.01 -7.73
N LEU A 23 -4.09 2.95 -7.34
CA LEU A 23 -3.11 3.61 -8.19
C LEU A 23 -1.72 3.09 -7.88
N ILE A 24 -0.86 3.08 -8.89
CA ILE A 24 0.56 2.87 -8.69
C ILE A 24 1.29 4.19 -8.89
N LEU A 25 2.06 4.60 -7.89
CA LEU A 25 2.88 5.82 -7.96
C LEU A 25 4.37 5.51 -8.08
N ALA A 26 4.77 4.24 -8.09
CA ALA A 26 6.15 3.85 -8.20
C ALA A 26 6.77 4.21 -9.55
N SER A 27 8.07 4.51 -9.55
CA SER A 27 8.82 4.65 -10.79
C SER A 27 8.95 3.30 -11.49
N SER A 28 9.05 3.29 -12.81
CA SER A 28 9.29 2.08 -13.59
C SER A 28 10.49 1.31 -13.04
N ALA A 29 11.62 1.97 -12.80
CA ALA A 29 12.83 1.39 -12.22
C ALA A 29 12.60 0.70 -10.86
N SER A 30 11.67 1.20 -10.03
CA SER A 30 11.33 0.55 -8.77
C SER A 30 10.47 -0.70 -8.98
N LEU A 31 9.52 -0.67 -9.93
CA LEU A 31 8.65 -1.81 -10.23
C LEU A 31 9.35 -2.90 -11.04
N ARG A 32 10.33 -2.55 -11.89
CA ARG A 32 11.16 -3.52 -12.65
C ARG A 32 11.89 -4.52 -11.76
N LYS A 33 12.10 -4.19 -10.49
CA LYS A 33 12.68 -5.13 -9.52
C LYS A 33 11.73 -6.26 -9.11
N HIS A 34 10.43 -6.10 -9.37
CA HIS A 34 9.37 -7.00 -8.92
C HIS A 34 8.55 -7.59 -10.07
N LEU A 35 8.58 -6.95 -11.25
CA LEU A 35 7.82 -7.34 -12.44
C LEU A 35 8.78 -7.66 -13.58
N THR A 36 8.43 -8.67 -14.38
CA THR A 36 9.20 -9.07 -15.57
C THR A 36 9.13 -8.01 -16.67
N ASP A 37 10.17 -7.95 -17.50
CA ASP A 37 10.25 -6.96 -18.58
C ASP A 37 9.16 -7.10 -19.65
N SER A 38 8.52 -8.27 -19.74
CA SER A 38 7.39 -8.53 -20.63
C SER A 38 6.19 -7.60 -20.40
N TYR A 39 6.06 -7.01 -19.21
CA TYR A 39 4.97 -6.09 -18.90
C TYR A 39 5.23 -4.66 -19.41
N TRP A 40 6.46 -4.32 -19.82
CA TRP A 40 6.84 -2.95 -20.16
C TRP A 40 6.43 -2.52 -21.56
N CYS A 41 5.15 -2.15 -21.67
CA CYS A 41 4.56 -1.43 -22.78
C CYS A 41 4.28 0.04 -22.44
N GLU A 42 3.90 0.85 -23.42
CA GLU A 42 3.54 2.27 -23.24
C GLU A 42 2.45 2.48 -22.17
N ALA A 43 1.49 1.57 -22.08
CA ALA A 43 0.45 1.62 -21.06
C ALA A 43 1.02 1.49 -19.63
N MET A 44 2.14 0.80 -19.43
CA MET A 44 2.77 0.71 -18.11
C MET A 44 3.41 2.01 -17.65
N GLU A 45 3.83 2.89 -18.56
CA GLU A 45 4.26 4.22 -18.17
C GLU A 45 3.11 5.02 -17.58
N GLN A 46 1.89 4.84 -18.11
CA GLN A 46 0.68 5.46 -17.57
C GLN A 46 0.31 4.87 -16.20
N VAL A 47 0.48 3.56 -16.01
CA VAL A 47 0.32 2.91 -14.69
C VAL A 47 1.34 3.51 -13.69
N CYS A 48 2.62 3.57 -14.03
CA CYS A 48 3.67 4.13 -13.16
C CYS A 48 3.51 5.64 -12.89
N ALA A 49 2.80 6.35 -13.77
CA ALA A 49 2.47 7.75 -13.61
C ALA A 49 1.24 7.98 -12.72
N GLY A 50 0.55 6.92 -12.27
CA GLY A 50 -0.70 7.03 -11.53
C GLY A 50 -1.84 7.60 -12.39
N LYS A 51 -1.78 7.43 -13.71
CA LYS A 51 -2.83 7.87 -14.64
C LYS A 51 -3.87 6.78 -14.91
N LEU A 52 -3.49 5.51 -14.74
CA LEU A 52 -4.39 4.37 -14.88
C LEU A 52 -4.73 3.81 -13.50
N GLU A 53 -6.02 3.74 -13.22
CA GLU A 53 -6.57 3.05 -12.07
C GLU A 53 -6.63 1.55 -12.35
N GLY A 54 -6.22 0.76 -11.36
CA GLY A 54 -6.27 -0.68 -11.41
C GLY A 54 -7.22 -1.22 -10.36
N VAL A 55 -8.03 -2.21 -10.73
CA VAL A 55 -8.92 -2.89 -9.79
C VAL A 55 -8.21 -4.12 -9.24
N ALA A 56 -8.15 -4.25 -7.92
CA ALA A 56 -7.63 -5.46 -7.28
C ALA A 56 -8.58 -6.63 -7.57
N VAL A 57 -8.08 -7.73 -8.15
CA VAL A 57 -8.91 -8.88 -8.54
C VAL A 57 -8.84 -9.97 -7.48
N ARG A 58 -7.62 -10.39 -7.12
CA ARG A 58 -7.37 -11.46 -6.15
C ARG A 58 -5.94 -11.42 -5.63
N TYR A 59 -5.70 -12.06 -4.50
CA TYR A 59 -4.35 -12.35 -4.03
C TYR A 59 -3.73 -13.50 -4.82
N THR A 60 -2.48 -13.34 -5.24
CA THR A 60 -1.69 -14.39 -5.92
C THR A 60 -0.55 -14.91 -5.06
N GLY A 61 -0.28 -14.26 -3.93
CA GLY A 61 0.66 -14.70 -2.90
C GLY A 61 0.45 -13.91 -1.61
N GLU A 62 1.30 -14.16 -0.60
CA GLU A 62 1.15 -13.58 0.75
C GLU A 62 1.10 -12.04 0.76
N ASN A 63 1.88 -11.40 -0.12
CA ASN A 63 1.97 -9.93 -0.21
C ASN A 63 1.86 -9.45 -1.66
N ILE A 64 1.20 -10.23 -2.53
CA ILE A 64 1.12 -9.95 -3.97
C ILE A 64 -0.33 -10.06 -4.41
N VAL A 65 -0.79 -9.04 -5.11
CA VAL A 65 -2.18 -8.91 -5.58
C VAL A 65 -2.18 -8.79 -7.09
N MET A 66 -3.04 -9.57 -7.72
CA MET A 66 -3.33 -9.39 -9.13
C MET A 66 -4.26 -8.21 -9.33
N VAL A 67 -3.79 -7.23 -10.10
CA VAL A 67 -4.52 -6.00 -10.40
C VAL A 67 -4.81 -5.97 -11.90
N GLN A 68 -6.03 -5.56 -12.24
CA GLN A 68 -6.48 -5.34 -13.60
C GLN A 68 -6.46 -3.84 -13.90
N PHE A 69 -5.61 -3.40 -14.82
CA PHE A 69 -5.62 -2.04 -15.37
C PHE A 69 -6.39 -2.02 -16.68
N ARG A 70 -7.22 -1.00 -16.89
CA ARG A 70 -7.91 -0.78 -18.16
C ARG A 70 -7.31 0.45 -18.86
N PRO A 71 -6.51 0.28 -19.91
CA PRO A 71 -5.97 1.41 -20.66
C PRO A 71 -7.08 2.30 -21.22
N THR A 72 -6.89 3.61 -21.18
CA THR A 72 -7.82 4.59 -21.76
C THR A 72 -7.67 4.67 -23.28
N ASN A 73 -6.44 4.51 -23.76
CA ASN A 73 -6.10 4.59 -25.18
C ASN A 73 -6.47 3.30 -25.91
N LEU A 74 -6.90 3.43 -27.16
CA LEU A 74 -7.15 2.30 -28.04
C LEU A 74 -5.82 1.76 -28.56
N SER A 75 -5.69 0.44 -28.65
CA SER A 75 -4.59 -0.18 -29.40
C SER A 75 -4.70 0.14 -30.90
N PRO A 76 -3.65 -0.07 -31.70
CA PRO A 76 -3.72 0.10 -33.16
C PRO A 76 -4.84 -0.71 -33.83
N ALA A 77 -5.25 -1.82 -33.22
CA ALA A 77 -6.36 -2.66 -33.69
C ALA A 77 -7.75 -2.15 -33.24
N GLY A 78 -7.84 -1.02 -32.54
CA GLY A 78 -9.11 -0.44 -32.07
C GLY A 78 -9.67 -1.06 -30.78
N TYR A 79 -8.93 -1.97 -30.12
CA TYR A 79 -9.38 -2.63 -28.89
C TYR A 79 -8.67 -2.08 -27.64
N ARG A 80 -9.33 -2.16 -26.48
CA ARG A 80 -8.73 -1.91 -25.16
C ARG A 80 -8.44 -3.24 -24.48
N TYR A 81 -7.17 -3.64 -24.46
CA TYR A 81 -6.75 -4.86 -23.77
C TYR A 81 -6.48 -4.55 -22.30
N PRO A 82 -7.23 -5.14 -21.35
CA PRO A 82 -6.91 -4.99 -19.94
C PRO A 82 -5.56 -5.63 -19.63
N LEU A 83 -4.76 -4.96 -18.81
CA LEU A 83 -3.48 -5.47 -18.33
C LEU A 83 -3.69 -6.13 -16.98
N PHE A 84 -3.28 -7.39 -16.86
CA PHE A 84 -3.28 -8.12 -15.60
C PHE A 84 -1.85 -8.30 -15.12
N MET A 85 -1.58 -7.96 -13.87
CA MET A 85 -0.24 -8.11 -13.30
C MET A 85 -0.30 -8.33 -11.80
N SER A 86 0.68 -9.09 -11.30
CA SER A 86 0.83 -9.39 -9.87
C SER A 86 1.76 -8.38 -9.23
N ILE A 87 1.23 -7.43 -8.46
CA ILE A 87 1.96 -6.32 -7.86
C ILE A 87 2.08 -6.50 -6.35
N PRO A 88 3.25 -6.22 -5.75
CA PRO A 88 3.38 -6.22 -4.30
C PRO A 88 2.47 -5.16 -3.66
N ILE A 89 1.81 -5.53 -2.55
CA ILE A 89 0.87 -4.65 -1.83
C ILE A 89 1.48 -3.28 -1.45
N GLU A 90 2.80 -3.25 -1.24
CA GLU A 90 3.55 -2.05 -0.89
C GLU A 90 3.51 -0.98 -1.98
N PHE A 91 3.13 -1.30 -3.22
CA PHE A 91 3.03 -0.33 -4.31
C PHE A 91 1.60 0.10 -4.65
N LEU A 92 0.61 -0.47 -3.95
CA LEU A 92 -0.79 -0.15 -4.15
C LEU A 92 -1.18 1.04 -3.27
N VAL A 93 -1.58 2.13 -3.92
CA VAL A 93 -2.10 3.32 -3.27
C VAL A 93 -3.61 3.35 -3.47
N PRO A 94 -4.43 3.24 -2.41
CA PRO A 94 -5.88 3.22 -2.56
C PRO A 94 -6.39 4.54 -3.18
N VAL A 95 -7.37 4.40 -4.09
CA VAL A 95 -8.12 5.54 -4.66
C VAL A 95 -9.32 5.86 -3.79
N ALA A 96 -10.02 4.80 -3.35
CA ALA A 96 -11.20 4.92 -2.51
C ALA A 96 -10.82 5.43 -1.13
N GLU A 97 -11.55 6.46 -0.68
CA GLU A 97 -11.25 7.15 0.57
C GLU A 97 -11.58 6.29 1.81
N SER A 98 -12.50 5.35 1.67
CA SER A 98 -12.85 4.33 2.68
C SER A 98 -11.71 3.37 3.01
N ALA A 99 -10.70 3.24 2.14
CA ALA A 99 -9.54 2.38 2.37
C ALA A 99 -8.44 3.08 3.20
N PHE A 100 -8.59 4.37 3.52
CA PHE A 100 -7.65 5.07 4.40
C PHE A 100 -7.93 4.86 5.89
N THR A 101 -9.09 4.30 6.24
CA THR A 101 -9.37 3.75 7.57
C THR A 101 -8.55 2.49 7.77
N ILE A 102 -7.28 2.67 8.14
CA ILE A 102 -6.45 1.59 8.66
C ILE A 102 -6.96 1.33 10.07
N PRO A 103 -7.61 0.19 10.36
CA PRO A 103 -7.90 -0.13 11.75
C PRO A 103 -6.56 -0.30 12.46
N ALA A 104 -6.29 0.58 13.43
CA ALA A 104 -5.37 0.26 14.48
C ALA A 104 -5.97 -0.98 15.17
N THR A 105 -5.32 -2.13 15.03
CA THR A 105 -5.71 -3.40 15.65
C THR A 105 -7.16 -3.81 15.41
N ALA A 106 -7.47 -4.31 14.22
CA ALA A 106 -8.57 -5.26 14.10
C ALA A 106 -7.98 -6.65 14.30
N ASP A 107 -8.00 -7.12 15.56
CA ASP A 107 -8.00 -8.55 15.81
C ASP A 107 -9.12 -9.15 14.96
N LEU A 108 -8.75 -9.85 13.87
CA LEU A 108 -9.63 -10.71 13.11
C LEU A 108 -9.94 -11.94 13.97
N GLN A 109 -10.67 -11.73 15.06
CA GLN A 109 -11.32 -12.79 15.80
C GLN A 109 -12.68 -12.99 15.13
N GLY A 110 -12.78 -14.06 14.35
CA GLY A 110 -13.93 -14.37 13.52
C GLY A 110 -15.24 -14.36 14.31
N SER A 111 -16.25 -13.70 13.75
CA SER A 111 -17.65 -13.75 14.22
C SER A 111 -18.30 -15.10 13.92
N PHE A 112 -17.79 -16.17 14.53
CA PHE A 112 -18.55 -17.38 14.83
C PHE A 112 -17.89 -18.05 16.04
N GLY A 113 -18.38 -17.74 17.25
CA GLY A 113 -17.85 -18.31 18.47
C GLY A 113 -18.52 -17.74 19.72
N THR A 114 -19.43 -18.53 20.26
CA THR A 114 -20.20 -18.38 21.51
C THR A 114 -19.42 -17.81 22.70
N ALA A 115 -20.15 -17.02 23.51
CA ALA A 115 -19.75 -16.51 24.81
C ALA A 115 -19.27 -17.61 25.77
N THR A 116 -18.10 -17.42 26.37
CA THR A 116 -17.81 -17.84 27.75
C THR A 116 -16.71 -16.98 28.37
N THR A 117 -16.93 -16.69 29.64
CA THR A 117 -16.21 -15.82 30.58
C THR A 117 -14.83 -16.34 30.99
N SER A 118 -13.85 -15.43 31.19
CA SER A 118 -13.02 -15.35 32.42
C SER A 118 -11.98 -14.23 32.35
N SER A 119 -11.91 -13.42 33.43
CA SER A 119 -10.77 -12.58 33.86
C SER A 119 -9.46 -13.38 33.92
N PHE A 120 -8.22 -12.86 33.94
CA PHE A 120 -7.53 -12.14 35.04
C PHE A 120 -6.26 -11.40 34.53
N HIS A 121 -5.84 -10.39 35.31
CA HIS A 121 -4.85 -9.33 35.06
C HIS A 121 -3.35 -9.69 35.02
N SER A 122 -2.58 -8.72 34.45
CA SER A 122 -1.24 -8.19 34.86
C SER A 122 -0.16 -8.43 33.80
N ARG A 123 0.78 -7.53 33.47
CA ARG A 123 1.28 -6.30 34.13
C ARG A 123 2.15 -5.51 33.12
N SER A 124 2.08 -4.18 33.24
CA SER A 124 3.03 -3.13 32.80
C SER A 124 4.38 -3.54 32.19
N SER A 125 4.65 -3.02 30.99
CA SER A 125 5.96 -2.42 30.66
C SER A 125 5.72 -1.11 29.90
N SER A 126 6.08 -0.03 30.57
CA SER A 126 6.13 1.34 30.09
C SER A 126 7.16 1.51 28.97
N GLU A 127 6.70 1.73 27.74
CA GLU A 127 7.39 2.55 26.75
C GLU A 127 6.34 3.35 25.96
N ASP A 128 6.52 4.67 25.97
CA ASP A 128 5.69 5.67 25.33
C ASP A 128 5.38 5.34 23.86
N CYS A 129 4.14 4.97 23.58
CA CYS A 129 3.52 5.23 22.30
C CYS A 129 2.08 5.64 22.59
N SER A 130 1.88 6.94 22.81
CA SER A 130 0.57 7.57 22.84
C SER A 130 -0.31 6.98 21.73
N PRO A 131 -1.49 6.41 22.03
CA PRO A 131 -2.42 6.00 21.00
C PRO A 131 -3.10 7.28 20.54
N THR A 132 -2.48 8.00 19.59
CA THR A 132 -3.17 9.12 18.95
C THR A 132 -4.28 8.52 18.10
N HIS A 133 -5.48 8.45 18.69
CA HIS A 133 -6.74 8.52 17.96
C HIS A 133 -6.64 9.70 16.99
N GLY A 134 -6.43 9.40 15.70
CA GLY A 134 -6.26 10.41 14.68
C GLY A 134 -5.78 9.76 13.40
N SER A 135 -6.63 9.79 12.38
CA SER A 135 -6.37 9.38 10.99
C SER A 135 -4.86 9.34 10.66
N THR A 136 -4.26 8.16 10.67
CA THR A 136 -2.83 8.03 10.36
C THR A 136 -2.59 8.55 8.95
N LEU A 137 -1.88 9.69 8.86
CA LEU A 137 -1.54 10.33 7.59
C LEU A 137 -0.93 9.31 6.61
N PRO A 138 -1.24 9.41 5.31
CA PRO A 138 -0.82 8.42 4.33
C PRO A 138 0.71 8.44 4.23
N ARG A 139 1.36 7.28 4.39
CA ARG A 139 2.81 7.14 4.38
C ARG A 139 3.27 6.71 2.98
N LEU A 140 3.36 7.65 2.05
CA LEU A 140 3.94 7.43 0.72
C LEU A 140 5.43 7.77 0.71
N CYS A 141 6.28 6.83 0.30
CA CYS A 141 7.70 7.07 0.09
C CYS A 141 7.91 8.01 -1.09
N VAL A 142 8.47 9.20 -0.85
CA VAL A 142 8.70 10.23 -1.88
C VAL A 142 9.90 9.95 -2.80
N VAL A 143 10.36 8.70 -2.86
CA VAL A 143 11.49 8.26 -3.70
C VAL A 143 11.07 7.07 -4.57
N CYS A 144 10.57 5.99 -3.97
CA CYS A 144 10.21 4.76 -4.69
C CYS A 144 8.70 4.56 -4.87
N GLY A 145 7.86 5.40 -4.26
CA GLY A 145 6.40 5.31 -4.38
C GLY A 145 5.76 4.16 -3.58
N ARG A 146 6.51 3.47 -2.72
CA ARG A 146 5.92 2.50 -1.78
C ARG A 146 4.98 3.20 -0.79
N PHE A 147 3.94 2.52 -0.35
CA PHE A 147 2.85 3.02 0.48
C PHE A 147 2.74 2.20 1.78
N ASN A 148 2.61 2.90 2.92
CA ASN A 148 2.39 2.33 4.26
C ASN A 148 3.34 1.22 4.70
N VAL A 149 4.59 1.24 4.20
CA VAL A 149 5.62 0.27 4.60
C VAL A 149 6.08 0.52 6.06
N PRO A 150 6.25 -0.53 6.87
CA PRO A 150 6.79 -0.40 8.23
C PRO A 150 8.17 0.27 8.28
N GLY A 151 8.40 1.08 9.33
CA GLY A 151 9.68 1.73 9.56
C GLY A 151 10.03 2.85 8.56
N MET A 152 9.03 3.40 7.87
CA MET A 152 9.20 4.68 7.17
C MET A 152 9.52 5.80 8.14
N THR A 153 10.40 6.71 7.74
CA THR A 153 10.80 7.89 8.52
C THR A 153 10.37 9.16 7.82
N HIS A 154 9.73 10.08 8.55
CA HIS A 154 9.37 11.39 8.02
C HIS A 154 10.58 12.33 8.02
N ARG A 155 10.82 13.02 6.89
CA ARG A 155 11.88 14.02 6.71
C ARG A 155 11.28 15.30 6.15
N ALA A 156 12.09 16.35 5.98
CA ALA A 156 11.65 17.66 5.51
C ALA A 156 10.80 17.62 4.22
N HIS A 157 11.11 16.70 3.30
CA HIS A 157 10.40 16.57 2.02
C HIS A 157 9.34 15.46 1.96
N GLY A 158 9.06 14.78 3.07
CA GLY A 158 8.06 13.71 3.15
C GLY A 158 8.61 12.41 3.74
N TRP A 159 7.82 11.34 3.63
CA TRP A 159 8.17 10.01 4.13
C TRP A 159 9.18 9.31 3.22
N LYS A 160 10.12 8.57 3.82
CA LYS A 160 11.07 7.70 3.09
C LYS A 160 11.12 6.32 3.74
N CYS A 161 11.13 5.27 2.92
CA CYS A 161 11.38 3.90 3.38
C CYS A 161 12.86 3.70 3.75
N LYS A 162 13.16 2.59 4.44
CA LYS A 162 14.52 2.26 4.90
C LYS A 162 15.53 2.24 3.75
N GLU A 163 15.13 1.71 2.59
CA GLU A 163 15.97 1.59 1.39
C GLU A 163 16.26 2.93 0.69
N CYS A 164 15.40 3.94 0.87
CA CYS A 164 15.54 5.23 0.18
C CYS A 164 16.09 6.35 1.08
N LYS A 165 16.61 5.99 2.26
CA LYS A 165 17.32 6.94 3.12
C LYS A 165 18.60 7.41 2.40
N GLY A 166 18.86 8.70 2.41
CA GLY A 166 19.99 9.31 1.68
C GLY A 166 19.73 9.61 0.20
N THR A 167 18.71 9.02 -0.42
CA THR A 167 18.37 9.30 -1.83
C THR A 167 17.59 10.60 -1.99
N LYS A 168 17.82 11.34 -3.08
CA LYS A 168 17.05 12.55 -3.42
C LYS A 168 15.58 12.18 -3.66
N SER A 169 14.67 13.01 -3.12
CA SER A 169 13.23 12.84 -3.31
C SER A 169 12.79 13.23 -4.72
N ASP A 170 11.81 12.50 -5.26
CA ASP A 170 11.16 12.81 -6.52
C ASP A 170 10.07 13.88 -6.33
N ASN A 171 10.15 14.97 -7.11
CA ASN A 171 9.18 16.07 -7.09
C ASN A 171 7.75 15.61 -7.38
N ARG A 172 7.58 14.63 -8.28
CA ARG A 172 6.27 14.05 -8.61
C ARG A 172 5.65 13.41 -7.37
N LEU A 173 6.41 12.55 -6.69
CA LEU A 173 5.94 11.85 -5.49
C LEU A 173 5.68 12.78 -4.32
N ARG A 174 6.45 13.87 -4.20
CA ARG A 174 6.17 14.93 -3.21
C ARG A 174 4.80 15.58 -3.45
N LYS A 175 4.47 15.89 -4.71
CA LYS A 175 3.16 16.45 -5.08
C LYS A 175 2.04 15.45 -4.82
N GLU A 176 2.22 14.18 -5.19
CA GLU A 176 1.21 13.14 -4.94
C GLU A 176 1.01 12.89 -3.44
N ALA A 177 2.08 12.84 -2.64
CA ALA A 177 1.97 12.73 -1.18
C ALA A 177 1.19 13.92 -0.58
N GLN A 178 1.39 15.14 -1.09
CA GLN A 178 0.60 16.30 -0.67
C GLN A 178 -0.87 16.19 -1.09
N LYS A 179 -1.17 15.71 -2.30
CA LYS A 179 -2.54 15.47 -2.76
C LYS A 179 -3.25 14.43 -1.88
N LEU A 180 -2.60 13.30 -1.59
CA LEU A 180 -3.14 12.27 -0.70
C LEU A 180 -3.44 12.82 0.70
N ARG A 181 -2.52 13.61 1.26
CA ARG A 181 -2.74 14.28 2.55
C ARG A 181 -3.91 15.26 2.52
N LYS A 182 -4.11 15.99 1.41
CA LYS A 182 -5.24 16.92 1.26
C LYS A 182 -6.56 16.16 1.20
N ARG A 183 -6.65 15.09 0.39
CA ARG A 183 -7.84 14.22 0.29
C ARG A 183 -8.25 13.64 1.65
N MET A 184 -7.28 13.22 2.46
CA MET A 184 -7.59 12.67 3.79
C MET A 184 -8.03 13.73 4.82
N ARG A 185 -7.70 15.02 4.63
CA ARG A 185 -8.08 16.10 5.56
C ARG A 185 -9.45 16.70 5.26
N THR A 186 -9.95 16.59 4.03
CA THR A 186 -11.28 17.12 3.67
C THR A 186 -12.43 16.26 4.20
N HIS A 187 -12.12 15.09 4.76
CA HIS A 187 -13.11 14.11 5.25
C HIS A 187 -12.90 13.70 6.71
N SER A 188 -12.01 14.40 7.43
CA SER A 188 -11.84 14.30 8.90
C SER A 188 -12.62 15.41 9.59
#